data_AF-A0A972MCS3-F1
#
_entry.id   AF-A0A972MCS3-F1
#
_cell.length_a   1.000
_cell.length_b   1.000
_cell.length_c   1.000
_cell.angle_alpha   90.00
_cell.angle_beta   90.00
_cell.angle_gamma   90.00
#
_symmetry.space_group_name_H-M   'P 1'
#
loop_
_entity.id
_entity.type
_entity.pdbx_description
1 polymer ?
#
loop_
_entity_poly.entity_id
_entity_poly.type
_entity_poly.pdbx_seq_one_letter_code
_entity_poly.pdbx_strand_id
1 'polypeptide(L)' 'MTIENLTNIIDAKVVNSPKVKRIESATMYPSKVERGDLFFATNKESIDKVIENGAYAIVSEED' A
#
# COMPACT_ATOMS: atom_id res chain seq x y z
N MET A 1 -5.80 6.70 -7.93
CA MET A 1 -5.12 5.80 -8.89
C MET A 1 -5.61 4.35 -8.70
N THR A 2 -5.57 3.49 -9.71
CA THR A 2 -5.89 2.04 -9.52
C THR A 2 -4.66 1.27 -9.09
N ILE A 3 -4.85 0.25 -8.24
CA ILE A 3 -3.75 -0.62 -7.77
C ILE A 3 -3.07 -1.31 -8.97
N GLU A 4 -3.84 -1.80 -9.94
CA GLU A 4 -3.32 -2.42 -11.16
C GLU A 4 -2.41 -1.49 -11.98
N ASN A 5 -2.77 -0.21 -12.11
CA ASN A 5 -1.93 0.74 -12.84
C ASN A 5 -0.62 0.99 -12.09
N LEU A 6 -0.68 1.13 -10.76
CA LEU A 6 0.52 1.30 -9.98
C LEU A 6 1.43 0.08 -10.09
N THR A 7 0.90 -1.13 -9.91
CA THR A 7 1.70 -2.37 -9.98
C THR A 7 2.37 -2.51 -11.33
N ASN A 8 1.71 -2.12 -12.43
CA ASN A 8 2.31 -2.09 -13.76
C ASN A 8 3.43 -1.05 -13.90
N ILE A 9 3.35 0.08 -13.18
CA ILE A 9 4.39 1.14 -13.22
C ILE A 9 5.65 0.71 -12.45
N ILE A 10 5.47 0.08 -11.28
CA ILE A 10 6.57 -0.31 -10.39
C ILE A 10 7.02 -1.78 -10.58
N ASP A 11 6.51 -2.44 -11.62
CA ASP A 11 6.72 -3.87 -11.90
C ASP A 11 6.49 -4.79 -10.69
N ALA A 12 5.47 -4.47 -9.89
CA ALA A 12 5.10 -5.23 -8.71
C ALA A 12 4.01 -6.25 -9.02
N LYS A 13 3.90 -7.27 -8.18
CA LYS A 13 2.87 -8.31 -8.29
C LYS A 13 1.87 -8.20 -7.15
N VAL A 14 0.58 -8.21 -7.48
CA VAL A 14 -0.48 -8.33 -6.48
C VAL A 14 -0.52 -9.77 -5.95
N VAL A 15 -0.25 -9.96 -4.67
CA VAL A 15 -0.22 -11.27 -4.02
C VAL A 15 -1.59 -11.73 -3.50
N ASN A 16 -2.61 -10.86 -3.52
CA ASN A 16 -3.95 -11.13 -3.02
C ASN A 16 -5.05 -10.65 -3.98
N SER A 17 -6.32 -10.81 -3.61
CA SER A 17 -7.46 -10.28 -4.37
C SER A 17 -8.06 -9.10 -3.61
N PRO A 18 -7.61 -7.86 -3.85
CA PRO A 18 -8.06 -6.70 -3.11
C PRO A 18 -9.53 -6.38 -3.44
N LYS A 19 -10.36 -6.15 -2.40
CA LYS A 19 -11.74 -5.66 -2.58
C LYS A 19 -11.77 -4.21 -3.05
N VAL A 20 -10.81 -3.41 -2.58
CA VAL A 20 -10.66 -2.02 -2.98
C VAL A 20 -9.62 -1.93 -4.08
N LYS A 21 -10.00 -1.40 -5.25
CA LYS A 21 -9.14 -1.33 -6.43
C LYS A 21 -8.53 0.05 -6.68
N ARG A 22 -8.94 1.05 -5.90
CA ARG A 22 -8.50 2.45 -6.04
C ARG A 22 -7.88 2.93 -4.74
N ILE A 23 -6.79 3.67 -4.88
CA ILE A 23 -6.10 4.39 -3.82
C ILE A 23 -6.17 5.88 -4.12
N GLU A 24 -6.17 6.71 -3.08
CA GLU A 24 -6.18 8.16 -3.21
C GLU A 24 -4.76 8.69 -3.33
N SER A 25 -3.89 8.35 -2.38
CA SER A 25 -2.48 8.73 -2.43
C SER A 25 -1.56 7.56 -2.06
N ALA A 26 -0.24 7.79 -2.12
CA ALA A 26 0.76 6.81 -1.73
C ALA A 26 1.83 7.48 -0.88
N THR A 27 2.19 6.86 0.24
CA THR A 27 3.16 7.39 1.20
C THR A 27 4.09 6.29 1.71
N MET A 28 5.31 6.68 2.04
CA MET A 28 6.31 5.86 2.70
C MET A 28 6.43 6.19 4.20
N TYR A 29 5.63 7.14 4.69
CA TYR A 29 5.62 7.58 6.09
C TYR A 29 4.39 7.03 6.81
N PRO A 30 4.54 6.12 7.79
CA PRO A 30 3.41 5.53 8.51
C PRO A 30 2.51 6.56 9.19
N SER A 31 3.10 7.67 9.64
CA SER A 31 2.41 8.77 10.33
C SER A 31 1.55 9.64 9.41
N LYS A 32 1.76 9.54 8.09
CA LYS A 32 1.00 10.29 7.07
C LYS A 32 0.00 9.41 6.33
N VAL A 33 -0.16 8.16 6.73
CA VAL A 33 -1.14 7.26 6.11
C VAL A 33 -2.51 7.74 6.49
N GLU A 34 -3.31 8.04 5.48
CA GLU A 34 -4.73 8.32 5.62
C GLU A 34 -5.57 7.20 5.02
N ARG A 35 -6.87 7.25 5.30
CA ARG A 35 -7.81 6.28 4.78
C ARG A 35 -7.86 6.35 3.25
N GLY A 36 -7.54 5.24 2.60
CA GLY A 36 -7.51 5.17 1.14
C GLY A 36 -6.11 5.24 0.54
N ASP A 37 -5.08 5.41 1.36
CA ASP A 37 -3.72 5.48 0.88
C ASP A 37 -3.08 4.11 0.66
N LEU A 38 -2.06 4.12 -0.18
CA LEU A 38 -1.10 3.05 -0.29
C LEU A 38 0.13 3.34 0.55
N PHE A 39 0.61 2.33 1.27
CA PHE A 39 1.83 2.42 2.05
C PHE A 39 2.97 1.60 1.44
N PHE A 40 4.14 2.21 1.29
CA PHE A 40 5.37 1.50 0.96
C PHE A 40 6.05 1.03 2.24
N ALA A 41 5.94 -0.27 2.53
CA ALA A 41 6.54 -0.90 3.70
C ALA A 41 8.00 -1.26 3.42
N THR A 42 8.91 -0.54 4.07
CA THR A 42 10.33 -0.87 4.15
C THR A 42 10.66 -1.82 5.31
N ASN A 43 9.76 -1.91 6.30
CA ASN A 43 9.89 -2.77 7.46
C ASN A 43 8.52 -3.32 7.90
N LYS A 44 8.51 -4.56 8.39
CA LYS A 44 7.29 -5.25 8.82
C LYS A 44 6.62 -4.59 10.03
N GLU A 45 7.38 -3.97 10.92
CA GLU A 45 6.85 -3.29 12.12
C GLU A 45 5.91 -2.11 11.79
N SER A 46 6.08 -1.50 10.61
CA SER A 46 5.21 -0.40 10.19
C SER A 46 3.86 -0.86 9.67
N ILE A 47 3.75 -2.12 9.24
CA ILE A 47 2.57 -2.66 8.54
C ILE A 47 1.33 -2.58 9.42
N ASP A 48 1.42 -3.04 10.67
CA ASP A 48 0.26 -3.06 11.58
C ASP A 48 -0.27 -1.65 11.83
N LYS A 49 0.63 -0.69 12.05
CA LYS A 49 0.28 0.72 12.31
C LYS A 49 -0.42 1.37 11.13
N VAL A 50 0.01 1.09 9.90
CA VAL A 50 -0.60 1.70 8.71
C VAL A 50 -1.94 1.08 8.35
N ILE A 51 -2.14 -0.21 8.68
CA ILE A 51 -3.44 -0.87 8.56
C ILE A 51 -4.44 -0.20 9.50
N GLU A 52 -4.05 0.06 10.75
CA GLU A 52 -4.89 0.78 11.72
C GLU A 52 -5.22 2.21 11.24
N ASN A 53 -4.27 2.89 10.60
CA ASN A 53 -4.48 4.23 10.03
C ASN A 53 -5.36 4.23 8.76
N GLY A 54 -5.68 3.07 8.18
CA GLY A 54 -6.61 2.95 7.06
C GLY A 54 -5.95 2.82 5.68
N ALA A 55 -4.70 2.36 5.61
CA ALA A 55 -4.08 2.01 4.32
C ALA A 55 -4.91 0.94 3.59
N TYR A 56 -5.20 1.17 2.32
CA TYR A 56 -5.95 0.25 1.46
C TYR A 56 -5.04 -0.73 0.71
N ALA A 57 -3.77 -0.40 0.57
CA ALA A 57 -2.78 -1.23 -0.09
C ALA A 57 -1.41 -1.06 0.57
N ILE A 58 -0.62 -2.13 0.56
CA ILE A 58 0.73 -2.13 1.09
C ILE A 58 1.63 -2.76 0.03
N VAL A 59 2.74 -2.10 -0.26
CA VAL A 59 3.79 -2.61 -1.14
C VAL A 59 5.02 -2.84 -0.28
N SER A 60 5.53 -4.06 -0.27
CA SER A 60 6.77 -4.45 0.40
C SER A 60 7.66 -5.17 -0.58
N GLU A 61 8.97 -5.04 -0.41
CA GLU A 61 9.92 -5.93 -1.06
C GLU A 61 9.85 -7.30 -0.37
N GLU A 62 9.66 -8.36 -1.17
CA GLU A 62 9.90 -9.75 -0.72
C GLU A 62 11.41 -9.98 -0.82
N ASP A 63 12.05 -10.41 0.28
CA ASP A 63 13.42 -10.96 0.27
C ASP A 63 13.50 -12.24 -0.57
#